data_AF-R9L241-F1
#
_entry.id   AF-R9L241-F1
#
_cell.length_a   1.000
_cell.length_b   1.000
_cell.length_c   1.000
_cell.angle_alpha   90.00
_cell.angle_beta   90.00
_cell.angle_gamma   90.00
#
_symmetry.space_group_name_H-M   'P 1'
#
loop_
_entity.id
_entity.type
_entity.pdbx_description
1 polymer ?
#
loop_
_entity_poly.entity_id
_entity_poly.type
_entity_poly.pdbx_seq_one_letter_code
_entity_poly.pdbx_strand_id
1 'polypeptide(L)'
;MIDGIMYGISVFVGIVAGIGVTIGVDCFRAKKQNANDKKNLSFEIRCNLSKIEKWLELIIELRNYVNSDRINQFSGYFNLSSAIFTTTNKLLQDGRIYTFLSYDSIEKIQENGTYLSVAGENMLSNQIMQHKQAVLNGYMNAKQYASNDIDFWDKTLKKCKENFRDILKELE
;
A
#
# COMPACT_ATOMS: atom_id res chain seq x y z
N MET A 1 17.62 -31.64 56.52
CA MET A 1 18.60 -31.18 55.50
C MET A 1 18.27 -31.72 54.11
N ILE A 2 17.77 -32.96 53.99
CA ILE A 2 17.35 -33.57 52.71
C ILE A 2 16.09 -32.89 52.11
N ASP A 3 15.11 -32.53 52.94
CA ASP A 3 13.86 -31.89 52.48
C ASP A 3 14.06 -30.51 51.84
N GLY A 4 15.05 -29.72 52.30
CA GLY A 4 15.35 -28.39 51.75
C GLY A 4 15.96 -28.43 50.34
N ILE A 5 16.72 -29.49 50.03
CA ILE A 5 17.31 -29.70 48.69
C ILE A 5 16.22 -30.17 47.71
N MET A 6 15.31 -31.03 48.18
CA MET A 6 14.14 -31.50 47.42
C MET A 6 13.14 -30.38 47.07
N TYR A 7 12.89 -29.46 48.02
CA TYR A 7 12.09 -28.26 47.77
C TYR A 7 12.80 -27.26 46.83
N GLY A 8 14.12 -27.11 46.93
CA GLY A 8 14.91 -26.26 46.03
C GLY A 8 14.89 -26.74 44.58
N ILE A 9 15.02 -28.06 44.35
CA ILE A 9 15.01 -28.67 43.01
C ILE A 9 13.61 -28.59 42.38
N SER A 10 12.55 -28.83 43.15
CA SER A 10 11.17 -28.79 42.64
C SER A 10 10.72 -27.37 42.24
N VAL A 11 11.11 -26.34 42.98
CA VAL A 11 10.89 -24.93 42.60
C VAL A 11 11.69 -24.58 41.33
N PHE A 12 12.94 -25.03 41.23
CA PHE A 12 13.78 -24.77 40.05
C PHE A 12 13.24 -25.45 38.78
N VAL A 13 12.77 -26.68 38.89
CA VAL A 13 12.13 -27.42 37.77
C VAL A 13 10.81 -26.75 37.36
N GLY A 14 10.01 -26.25 38.32
CA GLY A 14 8.80 -25.50 38.03
C GLY A 14 9.06 -24.20 37.26
N ILE A 15 10.11 -23.46 37.61
CA ILE A 15 10.51 -22.23 36.90
C ILE A 15 11.01 -22.55 35.48
N VAL A 16 11.87 -23.56 35.32
CA VAL A 16 12.40 -23.98 34.00
C VAL A 16 11.28 -24.50 33.10
N ALA A 17 10.33 -25.28 33.64
CA ALA A 17 9.16 -25.75 32.90
C ALA A 17 8.24 -24.58 32.51
N GLY A 18 8.01 -23.61 33.40
CA GLY A 18 7.22 -22.41 33.11
C GLY A 18 7.84 -21.54 32.01
N ILE A 19 9.15 -21.31 32.07
CA ILE A 19 9.91 -20.58 31.03
C ILE A 19 9.83 -21.33 29.70
N GLY A 20 10.04 -22.65 29.71
CA GLY A 20 9.98 -23.48 28.50
C GLY A 20 8.61 -23.47 27.82
N VAL A 21 7.52 -23.57 28.59
CA VAL A 21 6.15 -23.48 28.07
C VAL A 21 5.85 -22.09 27.50
N THR A 22 6.30 -21.03 28.19
CA THR A 22 6.10 -19.65 27.74
C THR A 22 6.83 -19.40 26.41
N ILE A 23 8.11 -19.79 26.31
CA ILE A 23 8.91 -19.70 25.08
C ILE A 23 8.26 -20.51 23.94
N GLY A 24 7.75 -21.70 24.23
CA GLY A 24 7.08 -22.55 23.25
C GLY A 24 5.78 -21.93 22.71
N VAL A 25 4.94 -21.41 23.60
CA VAL A 25 3.69 -20.73 23.23
C VAL A 25 3.96 -19.45 22.45
N ASP A 26 4.97 -18.68 22.85
CA ASP A 26 5.36 -17.45 22.17
C ASP A 26 5.91 -17.74 20.76
N CYS A 27 6.74 -18.78 20.61
CA CYS A 27 7.23 -19.22 19.30
C CYS A 27 6.08 -19.69 18.38
N PHE A 28 5.12 -20.44 18.92
CA PHE A 28 3.96 -20.89 18.16
C PHE A 28 3.04 -19.72 17.74
N ARG A 29 2.78 -18.79 18.66
CA ARG A 29 2.03 -17.56 18.36
C ARG A 29 2.73 -16.71 17.30
N ALA A 30 4.05 -16.54 17.41
CA ALA A 30 4.84 -15.79 16.44
C ALA A 30 4.76 -16.39 15.03
N LYS A 31 4.85 -17.73 14.90
CA LYS A 31 4.69 -18.40 13.61
C LYS A 31 3.30 -18.20 13.00
N LYS A 32 2.24 -18.36 13.81
CA LYS A 32 0.86 -18.14 13.35
C LYS A 32 0.62 -16.67 12.96
N GLN A 33 1.16 -15.75 13.73
CA GLN A 33 1.08 -14.32 13.47
C GLN A 33 1.81 -13.95 12.18
N ASN A 34 3.01 -14.48 11.93
CA ASN A 34 3.74 -14.24 10.67
C ASN A 34 2.97 -14.74 9.45
N ALA A 35 2.34 -15.91 9.51
CA ALA A 35 1.50 -16.41 8.41
C ALA A 35 0.29 -15.52 8.14
N ASN A 36 -0.37 -15.04 9.21
CA ASN A 36 -1.49 -14.10 9.09
C ASN A 36 -1.05 -12.73 8.56
N ASP A 37 0.08 -12.20 9.03
CA ASP A 37 0.61 -10.92 8.61
C ASP A 37 1.00 -10.95 7.12
N LYS A 38 1.65 -12.03 6.66
CA LYS A 38 1.92 -12.26 5.23
C LYS A 38 0.64 -12.28 4.41
N LYS A 39 -0.39 -13.03 4.85
CA LYS A 39 -1.69 -13.09 4.17
C LYS A 39 -2.39 -11.73 4.11
N ASN A 40 -2.36 -10.97 5.20
CA ASN A 40 -2.95 -9.64 5.28
C ASN A 40 -2.23 -8.66 4.34
N LEU A 41 -0.90 -8.76 4.26
CA LEU A 41 -0.10 -7.96 3.33
C LEU A 41 -0.45 -8.26 1.87
N SER A 42 -0.52 -9.55 1.49
CA SER A 42 -0.97 -9.95 0.15
C SER A 42 -2.40 -9.46 -0.16
N PHE A 43 -3.31 -9.56 0.81
CA PHE A 43 -4.68 -9.08 0.66
C PHE A 43 -4.75 -7.56 0.44
N GLU A 44 -3.98 -6.80 1.22
CA GLU A 44 -3.87 -5.34 1.10
C GLU A 44 -3.39 -4.93 -0.29
N ILE A 45 -2.34 -5.58 -0.79
CA ILE A 45 -1.81 -5.34 -2.14
C ILE A 45 -2.84 -5.67 -3.22
N ARG A 46 -3.52 -6.82 -3.11
CA ARG A 46 -4.61 -7.20 -4.05
C ARG A 46 -5.76 -6.17 -4.03
N CYS A 47 -6.12 -5.66 -2.86
CA CYS A 47 -7.13 -4.61 -2.74
C CYS A 47 -6.70 -3.32 -3.46
N ASN A 48 -5.45 -2.91 -3.26
CA ASN A 48 -4.90 -1.72 -3.93
C ASN A 48 -4.79 -1.90 -5.44
N LEU A 49 -4.40 -3.08 -5.93
CA LEU A 49 -4.40 -3.40 -7.36
C LEU A 49 -5.79 -3.20 -7.99
N SER A 50 -6.84 -3.69 -7.34
CA SER A 50 -8.21 -3.50 -7.81
C SER A 50 -8.63 -2.02 -7.85
N LYS A 51 -8.16 -1.21 -6.89
CA LYS A 51 -8.42 0.25 -6.91
C LYS A 51 -7.68 0.95 -8.04
N ILE A 52 -6.43 0.59 -8.29
CA ILE A 52 -5.64 1.14 -9.40
C ILE A 52 -6.30 0.85 -10.74
N GLU A 53 -6.88 -0.34 -10.93
CA GLU A 53 -7.61 -0.67 -12.16
C GLU A 53 -8.78 0.28 -12.40
N LYS A 54 -9.56 0.57 -11.36
CA LYS A 54 -10.65 1.55 -11.43
C LYS A 54 -10.15 2.96 -11.74
N TRP A 55 -9.02 3.37 -11.14
CA TRP A 55 -8.44 4.68 -11.44
C TRP A 55 -7.89 4.76 -12.86
N LEU A 56 -7.34 3.68 -13.41
CA LEU A 56 -6.90 3.63 -14.80
C LEU A 56 -8.10 3.76 -15.77
N GLU A 57 -9.23 3.14 -15.46
CA GLU A 57 -10.48 3.34 -16.22
C GLU A 57 -10.94 4.80 -16.17
N LEU A 58 -10.91 5.44 -14.99
CA LEU A 58 -11.24 6.86 -14.84
C LEU A 58 -10.25 7.79 -15.59
N ILE A 59 -8.97 7.44 -15.67
CA ILE A 59 -7.98 8.17 -16.48
C ILE A 59 -8.34 8.11 -17.97
N ILE A 60 -8.79 6.95 -18.46
CA ILE A 60 -9.24 6.80 -19.85
C ILE A 60 -10.49 7.65 -20.10
N GLU A 61 -11.43 7.64 -19.16
CA GLU A 61 -12.62 8.50 -19.24
C GLU A 61 -12.22 9.98 -19.30
N LEU A 62 -11.36 10.44 -18.38
CA LEU A 62 -10.84 11.80 -18.36
C LEU A 62 -10.16 12.17 -19.69
N ARG A 63 -9.34 11.28 -20.25
CA ARG A 63 -8.70 11.45 -21.56
C ARG A 63 -9.73 11.67 -22.67
N ASN A 64 -10.81 10.90 -22.67
CA ASN A 64 -11.88 11.03 -23.67
C ASN A 64 -12.60 12.38 -23.56
N TYR A 65 -12.83 12.88 -22.34
CA TYR A 65 -13.39 14.22 -22.12
C TYR A 65 -12.44 15.33 -22.60
N VAL A 66 -11.13 15.21 -22.34
CA VAL A 66 -10.13 16.16 -22.85
C VAL A 66 -10.08 16.15 -24.38
N ASN A 67 -10.02 14.97 -24.99
CA ASN A 67 -9.97 14.82 -26.44
C ASN A 67 -11.22 15.40 -27.14
N SER A 68 -12.38 15.29 -26.49
CA SER A 68 -13.66 15.81 -26.99
C SER A 68 -13.93 17.27 -26.66
N ASP A 69 -12.95 17.99 -26.08
CA ASP A 69 -13.07 19.39 -25.65
C ASP A 69 -14.19 19.64 -24.64
N ARG A 70 -14.49 18.62 -23.81
CA ARG A 70 -15.57 18.60 -22.81
C ARG A 70 -15.06 18.35 -21.39
N ILE A 71 -13.80 18.69 -21.10
CA ILE A 71 -13.20 18.47 -19.78
C ILE A 71 -14.03 19.08 -18.63
N ASN A 72 -14.74 20.18 -18.89
CA ASN A 72 -15.66 20.82 -17.93
C ASN A 72 -16.82 19.91 -17.50
N GLN A 73 -17.19 18.90 -18.30
CA GLN A 73 -18.25 17.94 -18.00
C GLN A 73 -17.75 16.70 -17.24
N PHE A 74 -16.43 16.51 -17.13
CA PHE A 74 -15.88 15.39 -16.36
C PHE A 74 -16.21 15.55 -14.87
N SER A 75 -16.87 14.57 -14.27
CA SER A 75 -17.28 14.57 -12.86
C SER A 75 -16.61 13.48 -12.02
N GLY A 76 -15.70 12.70 -12.61
CA GLY A 76 -14.98 11.65 -11.91
C GLY A 76 -14.07 12.19 -10.80
N TYR A 77 -13.87 11.37 -9.76
CA TYR A 77 -13.03 11.68 -8.61
C TYR A 77 -12.02 10.57 -8.37
N PHE A 78 -10.75 10.94 -8.23
CA PHE A 78 -9.65 10.01 -7.97
C PHE A 78 -9.35 9.94 -6.48
N ASN A 79 -9.96 9.00 -5.78
CA ASN A 79 -9.75 8.79 -4.34
C ASN A 79 -8.46 7.99 -4.04
N LEU A 80 -7.30 8.45 -4.53
CA LEU A 80 -6.01 7.75 -4.40
C LEU A 80 -5.63 7.47 -2.95
N SER A 81 -5.97 8.37 -2.03
CA SER A 81 -5.75 8.24 -0.58
C SER A 81 -6.49 7.07 0.06
N SER A 82 -7.47 6.49 -0.64
CA SER A 82 -8.16 5.28 -0.17
C SER A 82 -7.29 4.02 -0.29
N ALA A 83 -6.11 4.08 -0.91
CA ALA A 83 -5.14 2.99 -0.87
C ALA A 83 -4.80 2.60 0.58
N ILE A 84 -4.75 1.31 0.85
CA ILE A 84 -4.56 0.77 2.20
C ILE A 84 -3.09 0.40 2.36
N PHE A 85 -2.44 0.95 3.37
CA PHE A 85 -1.06 0.63 3.74
C PHE A 85 -0.94 0.26 5.22
N THR A 86 -2.02 -0.23 5.84
CA THR A 86 -2.08 -0.43 7.30
C THR A 86 -1.16 -1.57 7.75
N THR A 87 -1.26 -2.72 7.09
CA THR A 87 -0.41 -3.89 7.38
C THR A 87 1.02 -3.60 7.00
N THR A 88 1.22 -2.98 5.83
CA THR A 88 2.52 -2.53 5.35
C THR A 88 3.24 -1.64 6.39
N ASN A 89 2.57 -0.58 6.85
CA ASN A 89 3.16 0.37 7.80
C ASN A 89 3.44 -0.28 9.16
N LYS A 90 2.53 -1.14 9.64
CA LYS A 90 2.75 -1.91 10.87
C LYS A 90 3.99 -2.79 10.75
N LEU A 91 4.12 -3.56 9.67
CA LEU A 91 5.26 -4.45 9.46
C LEU A 91 6.57 -3.69 9.27
N LEU A 92 6.54 -2.51 8.63
CA LEU A 92 7.70 -1.65 8.49
C LEU A 92 8.17 -1.09 9.85
N GLN A 93 7.24 -0.58 10.67
CA GLN A 93 7.52 -0.08 12.02
C GLN A 93 8.07 -1.18 12.94
N ASP A 94 7.53 -2.39 12.83
CA ASP A 94 7.98 -3.54 13.61
C ASP A 94 9.31 -4.13 13.09
N GLY A 95 9.84 -3.67 11.94
CA GLY A 95 10.98 -4.28 11.25
C GLY A 95 10.72 -5.69 10.71
N ARG A 96 9.46 -6.14 10.71
CA ARG A 96 9.06 -7.48 10.25
C ARG A 96 8.78 -7.53 8.75
N ILE A 97 8.68 -6.38 8.08
CA ILE A 97 8.48 -6.35 6.62
C ILE A 97 9.64 -7.02 5.87
N TYR A 98 10.87 -6.92 6.40
CA TYR A 98 12.07 -7.54 5.85
C TYR A 98 12.05 -9.07 5.89
N THR A 99 11.13 -9.68 6.66
CA THR A 99 10.97 -11.14 6.64
C THR A 99 10.15 -11.63 5.45
N PHE A 100 9.45 -10.74 4.76
CA PHE A 100 8.53 -11.08 3.68
C PHE A 100 8.89 -10.46 2.34
N LEU A 101 9.56 -9.31 2.36
CA LEU A 101 9.86 -8.52 1.17
C LEU A 101 11.34 -8.15 1.09
N SER A 102 11.86 -8.18 -0.13
CA SER A 102 13.16 -7.65 -0.50
C SER A 102 13.21 -6.14 -0.35
N TYR A 103 14.42 -5.61 -0.28
CA TYR A 103 14.66 -4.17 -0.24
C TYR A 103 14.01 -3.45 -1.44
N ASP A 104 14.15 -4.01 -2.65
CA ASP A 104 13.54 -3.48 -3.88
C ASP A 104 12.00 -3.42 -3.79
N SER A 105 11.36 -4.50 -3.29
CA SER A 105 9.91 -4.52 -3.07
C SER A 105 9.46 -3.48 -2.04
N ILE A 106 10.24 -3.23 -1.00
CA ILE A 106 9.94 -2.19 0.00
C ILE A 106 10.05 -0.80 -0.62
N GLU A 107 11.08 -0.53 -1.43
CA GLU A 107 11.24 0.73 -2.16
C GLU A 107 10.05 0.98 -3.11
N LYS A 108 9.61 -0.05 -3.84
CA LYS A 108 8.42 0.00 -4.71
C LYS A 108 7.14 0.32 -3.94
N ILE A 109 6.97 -0.24 -2.73
CA ILE A 109 5.84 0.09 -1.84
C ILE A 109 5.87 1.57 -1.45
N GLN A 110 7.03 2.08 -1.05
CA GLN A 110 7.18 3.48 -0.64
C GLN A 110 6.94 4.45 -1.79
N GLU A 111 7.43 4.10 -2.99
CA GLU A 111 7.15 4.86 -4.20
C GLU A 111 5.64 4.91 -4.48
N ASN A 112 4.97 3.76 -4.44
CA ASN A 112 3.51 3.71 -4.58
C ASN A 112 2.81 4.56 -3.52
N GLY A 113 3.24 4.48 -2.26
CA GLY A 113 2.69 5.24 -1.15
C GLY A 113 2.82 6.76 -1.33
N THR A 114 3.81 7.24 -2.08
CA THR A 114 3.97 8.68 -2.38
C THR A 114 2.83 9.19 -3.26
N TYR A 115 2.52 8.47 -4.34
CA TYR A 115 1.46 8.87 -5.29
C TYR A 115 0.06 8.47 -4.81
N LEU A 116 -0.07 7.32 -4.15
CA LEU A 116 -1.33 6.81 -3.61
C LEU A 116 -1.60 7.39 -2.21
N SER A 117 -1.58 8.71 -2.14
CA SER A 117 -1.69 9.48 -0.90
C SER A 117 -2.67 10.64 -1.08
N VAL A 118 -3.02 11.29 0.03
CA VAL A 118 -3.77 12.56 0.02
C VAL A 118 -3.04 13.63 -0.80
N ALA A 119 -1.70 13.66 -0.76
CA ALA A 119 -0.93 14.63 -1.53
C ALA A 119 -1.05 14.38 -3.05
N GLY A 120 -0.90 13.13 -3.48
CA GLY A 120 -1.09 12.76 -4.89
C GLY A 120 -2.51 12.98 -5.39
N GLU A 121 -3.51 12.64 -4.57
CA GLU A 121 -4.92 12.91 -4.83
C GLU A 121 -5.20 14.41 -5.03
N ASN A 122 -4.70 15.25 -4.12
CA ASN A 122 -4.84 16.69 -4.22
C ASN A 122 -4.13 17.25 -5.45
N MET A 123 -2.94 16.75 -5.78
CA MET A 123 -2.20 17.16 -6.97
C MET A 123 -3.01 16.90 -8.25
N LEU A 124 -3.50 15.67 -8.42
CA LEU A 124 -4.33 15.29 -9.57
C LEU A 124 -5.62 16.11 -9.64
N SER A 125 -6.33 16.24 -8.51
CA SER A 125 -7.57 17.01 -8.43
C SER A 125 -7.36 18.47 -8.81
N ASN A 126 -6.28 19.09 -8.29
CA ASN A 126 -5.93 20.47 -8.61
C ASN A 126 -5.57 20.65 -10.10
N GLN A 127 -4.81 19.73 -10.68
CA GLN A 127 -4.50 19.76 -12.12
C GLN A 127 -5.78 19.69 -12.96
N ILE A 128 -6.69 18.76 -12.67
CA ILE A 128 -7.97 18.65 -13.38
C ILE A 128 -8.77 19.95 -13.26
N MET A 129 -8.85 20.54 -12.07
CA MET A 129 -9.56 21.80 -11.85
C MET A 129 -8.93 22.96 -12.62
N GLN A 130 -7.60 23.07 -12.61
CA GLN A 130 -6.86 24.08 -13.37
C GLN A 130 -7.11 23.93 -14.87
N HIS A 131 -7.07 22.70 -15.41
CA HIS A 131 -7.36 22.45 -16.82
C HIS A 131 -8.80 22.81 -17.20
N LYS A 132 -9.78 22.51 -16.34
CA LYS A 132 -11.17 22.94 -16.54
C LYS A 132 -11.30 24.45 -16.62
N GLN A 133 -10.68 25.18 -15.69
CA GLN A 133 -10.69 26.64 -15.70
C GLN A 133 -9.96 27.21 -16.92
N ALA A 134 -8.84 26.60 -17.30
CA ALA A 134 -8.04 27.05 -18.44
C ALA A 134 -8.78 26.94 -19.77
N VAL A 135 -9.53 25.85 -19.96
CA VAL A 135 -10.40 25.67 -21.13
C VAL A 135 -11.56 26.67 -21.13
N LEU A 136 -12.20 26.91 -19.97
CA LEU A 136 -13.28 27.90 -19.85
C LEU A 136 -12.81 29.33 -20.16
N ASN A 137 -11.58 29.68 -19.76
CA ASN A 137 -10.97 30.98 -20.01
C ASN A 137 -10.36 31.13 -21.41
N GLY A 138 -10.42 30.07 -22.25
CA GLY A 138 -9.93 30.11 -23.62
C GLY A 138 -8.41 30.17 -23.76
N TYR A 139 -7.63 29.68 -22.78
CA TYR A 139 -6.18 29.68 -22.88
C TYR A 139 -5.69 28.77 -24.02
N MET A 140 -4.82 29.32 -24.87
CA MET A 140 -4.11 28.53 -25.87
C MET A 140 -3.27 27.44 -25.20
N ASN A 141 -3.28 26.23 -25.78
CA ASN A 141 -2.56 25.03 -25.30
C ASN A 141 -3.13 24.32 -24.05
N ALA A 142 -4.24 24.77 -23.47
CA ALA A 142 -4.84 24.12 -22.30
C ALA A 142 -5.06 22.60 -22.48
N LYS A 143 -5.52 22.19 -23.68
CA LYS A 143 -5.69 20.79 -24.05
C LYS A 143 -4.39 19.99 -24.05
N GLN A 144 -3.30 20.57 -24.55
CA GLN A 144 -2.00 19.90 -24.61
C GLN A 144 -1.45 19.67 -23.19
N TYR A 145 -1.54 20.67 -22.31
CA TYR A 145 -1.13 20.51 -20.92
C TYR A 145 -1.98 19.47 -20.19
N ALA A 146 -3.30 19.48 -20.39
CA ALA A 146 -4.19 18.47 -19.82
C ALA A 146 -3.82 17.05 -20.30
N SER A 147 -3.54 16.87 -21.60
CA SER A 147 -3.10 15.58 -22.14
C SER A 147 -1.77 15.11 -21.55
N ASN A 148 -0.80 16.01 -21.37
CA ASN A 148 0.49 15.67 -20.78
C ASN A 148 0.35 15.21 -19.33
N ASP A 149 -0.47 15.89 -18.52
CA ASP A 149 -0.73 15.49 -17.13
C ASP A 149 -1.48 14.16 -17.06
N ILE A 150 -2.44 13.92 -17.96
CA ILE A 150 -3.14 12.63 -18.08
C ILE A 150 -2.16 11.52 -18.45
N ASP A 151 -1.24 11.75 -19.37
CA ASP A 151 -0.19 10.80 -19.73
C ASP A 151 0.76 10.50 -18.56
N PHE A 152 1.10 11.51 -17.77
CA PHE A 152 1.88 11.34 -16.55
C PHE A 152 1.14 10.42 -15.57
N TRP A 153 -0.13 10.70 -15.26
CA TRP A 153 -0.90 9.90 -14.32
C TRP A 153 -1.19 8.49 -14.81
N ASP A 154 -1.45 8.30 -16.11
CA ASP A 154 -1.58 6.96 -16.71
C ASP A 154 -0.30 6.13 -16.50
N LYS A 155 0.87 6.72 -16.78
CA LYS A 155 2.17 6.06 -16.58
C LYS A 155 2.42 5.77 -15.10
N THR A 156 2.17 6.73 -14.22
CA THR A 156 2.36 6.59 -12.76
C THR A 156 1.47 5.49 -12.18
N LEU A 157 0.18 5.46 -12.54
CA LEU A 157 -0.74 4.42 -12.06
C LEU A 157 -0.39 3.04 -12.64
N LYS A 158 0.03 2.95 -13.90
CA LYS A 158 0.55 1.70 -14.49
C LYS A 158 1.81 1.23 -13.76
N LYS A 159 2.74 2.14 -13.45
CA LYS A 159 3.93 1.81 -12.65
C LYS A 159 3.53 1.30 -11.27
N CYS A 160 2.60 1.96 -10.59
CA CYS A 160 2.10 1.51 -9.29
C CYS A 160 1.49 0.10 -9.37
N LYS A 161 0.75 -0.18 -10.45
CA LYS A 161 0.18 -1.50 -10.72
C LYS A 161 1.26 -2.56 -10.87
N GLU A 162 2.27 -2.31 -11.68
CA GLU A 162 3.36 -3.27 -11.90
C GLU A 162 4.20 -3.46 -10.63
N ASN A 163 4.50 -2.40 -9.90
CA ASN A 163 5.15 -2.47 -8.58
C ASN A 163 4.39 -3.43 -7.65
N PHE A 164 3.07 -3.26 -7.50
CA PHE A 164 2.27 -4.15 -6.65
C PHE A 164 2.17 -5.58 -7.18
N ARG A 165 2.17 -5.78 -8.51
CA ARG A 165 2.22 -7.13 -9.11
C ARG A 165 3.53 -7.83 -8.78
N ASP A 166 4.64 -7.12 -8.87
CA ASP A 166 5.95 -7.68 -8.54
C ASP A 166 6.07 -8.03 -7.06
N ILE A 167 5.60 -7.15 -6.17
CA ILE A 167 5.57 -7.42 -4.73
C ILE A 167 4.67 -8.64 -4.44
N LEU A 168 3.54 -8.78 -5.14
CA LEU A 168 2.65 -9.92 -4.94
C LEU A 168 3.30 -11.25 -5.34
N LYS A 169 4.12 -11.27 -6.40
CA LYS A 169 4.90 -12.46 -6.80
C LYS A 169 5.92 -12.88 -5.74
N GLU A 170 6.44 -11.94 -4.96
CA GLU A 170 7.37 -12.26 -3.87
C GLU A 170 6.63 -12.84 -2.64
N LEU A 171 5.39 -12.42 -2.44
CA LEU A 171 4.55 -12.89 -1.34
C LEU A 171 3.86 -14.24 -1.63
N GLU A 172 3.73 -14.67 -2.86
CA GLU A 172 3.04 -15.91 -3.25
C GLU A 172 4.01 -17.04 -3.60
#